data_AF-A0A6C0DUE1-F1
#
_entry.id   AF-A0A6C0DUE1-F1
#
_cell.length_a   1.000
_cell.length_b   1.000
_cell.length_c   1.000
_cell.angle_alpha   90.00
_cell.angle_beta   90.00
_cell.angle_gamma   90.00
#
_symmetry.space_group_name_H-M   'P 1'
#
loop_
_entity.id
_entity.type
_entity.pdbx_description
1 polymer ?
#
loop_
_entity_poly.entity_id
_entity_poly.type
_entity_poly.pdbx_seq_one_letter_code
_entity_poly.pdbx_strand_id
1 'polypeptide(L)'
;MECENPRSVSDIIPQLLAVIPETEKNLICDIKEFEKNLWNQAPEALRSSSFWVPLGNIFNKHIHNIDTDWKLKLLKIFNNSE
;
A
#
# COMPACT_ATOMS: atom_id res chain seq x y z
N MET A 1 9.40 -10.50 25.28
CA MET A 1 8.22 -10.64 24.41
C MET A 1 8.37 -9.55 23.37
N GLU A 2 9.03 -9.87 22.28
CA GLU A 2 9.22 -8.94 21.17
C GLU A 2 7.85 -8.83 20.50
N CYS A 3 7.15 -7.71 20.72
CA CYS A 3 5.94 -7.43 19.97
C CYS A 3 6.36 -7.28 18.51
N GLU A 4 6.24 -8.36 17.73
CA GLU A 4 6.24 -8.31 16.28
C GLU A 4 5.27 -7.20 15.88
N ASN A 5 5.79 -6.07 15.40
CA ASN A 5 4.96 -4.95 14.99
C ASN A 5 3.97 -5.48 13.92
N PRO A 6 2.67 -5.60 14.22
CA PRO A 6 1.74 -6.05 13.20
C PRO A 6 1.72 -4.99 12.11
N ARG A 7 2.23 -5.36 10.92
CA ARG A 7 2.32 -4.49 9.74
C ARG A 7 1.02 -3.72 9.60
N SER A 8 1.13 -2.40 9.67
CA SER A 8 0.00 -1.50 9.54
C SER A 8 0.03 -0.91 8.13
N VAL A 9 -1.14 -0.74 7.51
CA VAL A 9 -1.18 -0.21 6.14
C VAL A 9 -0.47 1.14 6.02
N SER A 10 -0.60 1.99 7.06
CA SER A 10 0.06 3.29 7.14
C SER A 10 1.60 3.24 7.09
N ASP A 11 2.22 2.13 7.50
CA ASP A 11 3.69 1.99 7.51
C ASP A 11 4.23 1.61 6.12
N ILE A 12 3.44 0.87 5.34
CA ILE A 12 3.83 0.47 3.99
C ILE A 12 3.51 1.53 2.93
N ILE A 13 2.52 2.41 3.15
CA ILE A 13 2.17 3.50 2.22
C ILE A 13 3.39 4.31 1.76
N PRO A 14 4.24 4.86 2.65
CA PRO A 14 5.40 5.62 2.20
C PRO A 14 6.41 4.77 1.40
N GLN A 15 6.54 3.47 1.72
CA GLN A 15 7.41 2.55 0.98
C GLN A 15 6.87 2.29 -0.44
N LEU A 16 5.55 2.15 -0.57
CA LEU A 16 4.86 2.01 -1.85
C LEU A 16 5.05 3.26 -2.70
N LEU A 17 4.84 4.45 -2.13
CA LEU A 17 5.02 5.72 -2.82
C LEU A 17 6.47 5.96 -3.27
N ALA A 18 7.46 5.41 -2.56
CA ALA A 18 8.87 5.51 -2.92
C ALA A 18 9.25 4.65 -4.14
N VAL A 19 8.54 3.54 -4.39
CA VAL A 19 8.80 2.69 -5.56
C VAL A 19 8.00 3.09 -6.78
N ILE A 20 6.82 3.69 -6.60
CA ILE A 20 5.95 4.10 -7.71
C ILE A 20 6.59 5.29 -8.44
N PRO A 21 6.79 5.21 -9.76
CA PRO A 21 7.34 6.31 -10.53
C PRO A 21 6.35 7.49 -10.55
N GLU A 22 6.88 8.70 -10.55
CA GLU A 22 6.10 9.95 -10.64
C GLU A 22 5.21 10.06 -11.89
N THR A 23 5.46 9.22 -12.89
CA THR A 23 4.63 9.07 -14.09
C THR A 23 3.24 8.55 -13.77
N GLU A 24 3.12 7.69 -12.75
CA GLU A 24 1.86 7.09 -12.29
C GLU A 24 1.12 8.01 -11.31
N LYS A 25 0.85 9.24 -11.75
CA LYS A 25 0.19 10.26 -10.93
C LYS A 25 -1.17 9.83 -10.41
N ASN A 26 -1.94 9.08 -11.21
CA ASN A 26 -3.26 8.58 -10.81
C ASN A 26 -3.15 7.60 -9.64
N LEU A 27 -2.25 6.62 -9.74
CA LEU A 27 -2.00 5.66 -8.66
C LEU A 27 -1.50 6.37 -7.39
N ILE A 28 -0.54 7.29 -7.52
CA ILE A 28 -0.03 8.09 -6.39
C ILE A 28 -1.17 8.88 -5.74
N CYS A 29 -2.07 9.47 -6.55
CA CYS A 29 -3.20 10.23 -6.06
C CYS A 29 -4.20 9.35 -5.29
N ASP A 30 -4.61 8.21 -5.84
CA ASP A 30 -5.48 7.24 -5.16
C ASP A 30 -4.85 6.76 -3.83
N ILE A 31 -3.55 6.45 -3.81
CA ILE A 31 -2.85 6.01 -2.59
C ILE A 31 -2.79 7.13 -1.54
N LYS A 32 -2.52 8.37 -1.94
CA LYS A 32 -2.51 9.52 -1.02
C LYS A 32 -3.90 9.86 -0.49
N GLU A 33 -4.92 9.71 -1.32
CA GLU A 33 -6.31 9.87 -0.88
C GLU A 33 -6.70 8.76 0.09
N PHE A 34 -6.25 7.54 -0.17
CA PHE A 34 -6.41 6.42 0.75
C PHE A 34 -5.69 6.68 2.08
N GLU A 35 -4.42 7.13 2.06
CA GLU A 35 -3.66 7.53 3.26
C GLU A 35 -4.39 8.59 4.09
N LYS A 36 -4.95 9.62 3.45
CA LYS A 36 -5.76 10.64 4.15
C LYS A 36 -6.99 10.03 4.81
N ASN A 37 -7.64 9.07 4.16
CA ASN A 37 -8.77 8.34 4.75
C ASN A 37 -8.31 7.44 5.92
N LEU A 38 -7.09 6.90 5.88
CA LEU A 38 -6.50 6.14 7.01
C LEU A 38 -6.15 7.03 8.20
N TRP A 39 -5.71 8.28 7.98
CA TRP A 39 -5.34 9.21 9.06
C TRP A 39 -6.49 9.43 10.06
N ASN A 40 -7.73 9.28 9.60
CA ASN A 40 -8.92 9.45 10.42
C ASN A 40 -9.41 8.14 11.08
N GLN A 41 -8.64 7.05 11.01
CA GLN A 41 -9.01 5.72 11.50
C GLN A 41 -8.10 5.28 12.66
N ALA A 42 -8.64 4.46 13.56
CA ALA A 42 -7.89 3.93 14.70
C ALA A 42 -6.76 2.98 14.24
N PRO A 43 -5.59 2.97 14.90
CA PRO A 43 -4.44 2.15 14.50
C PRO A 43 -4.70 0.64 14.52
N GLU A 44 -5.63 0.19 15.36
CA GLU A 44 -6.11 -1.20 15.39
C GLU A 44 -6.90 -1.56 14.13
N ALA A 45 -7.66 -0.60 13.61
CA ALA A 45 -8.38 -0.73 12.37
C ALA A 45 -7.39 -0.85 11.20
N LEU A 46 -6.33 -0.04 11.18
CA LEU A 46 -5.26 -0.04 10.16
C LEU A 46 -4.46 -1.35 10.06
N ARG A 47 -4.53 -2.20 11.09
CA ARG A 47 -3.93 -3.54 11.12
C ARG A 47 -4.89 -4.61 10.63
N SER A 48 -6.18 -4.29 10.56
CA SER A 48 -7.22 -5.20 10.13
C SER A 48 -7.25 -5.33 8.61
N SER A 49 -7.61 -6.52 8.13
CA SER A 49 -7.76 -6.85 6.71
C SER A 49 -8.69 -5.87 5.96
N SER A 50 -9.55 -5.16 6.68
CA SER A 50 -10.48 -4.16 6.17
C SER A 50 -9.82 -3.02 5.37
N PHE A 51 -8.54 -2.70 5.62
CA PHE A 51 -7.81 -1.67 4.86
C PHE A 51 -6.82 -2.24 3.84
N TRP A 52 -6.42 -3.51 4.01
CA TRP A 52 -5.57 -4.19 3.04
C TRP A 52 -6.32 -4.51 1.74
N VAL A 53 -7.59 -4.92 1.85
CA VAL A 53 -8.46 -5.20 0.69
C VAL A 53 -8.66 -3.96 -0.21
N PRO A 54 -9.09 -2.79 0.30
CA PRO A 54 -9.27 -1.62 -0.55
C PRO A 54 -7.94 -1.11 -1.13
N LEU A 55 -6.82 -1.22 -0.39
CA LEU A 55 -5.51 -0.91 -0.94
C LEU A 55 -5.14 -1.84 -2.12
N GLY A 56 -5.39 -3.14 -1.98
CA GLY A 56 -5.21 -4.11 -3.06
C GLY A 56 -6.11 -3.83 -4.28
N ASN A 57 -7.33 -3.35 -4.06
CA ASN A 57 -8.22 -2.94 -5.14
C ASN A 57 -7.70 -1.72 -5.91
N ILE A 58 -7.09 -0.74 -5.22
CA ILE A 58 -6.42 0.39 -5.88
C ILE A 58 -5.31 -0.13 -6.80
N PHE A 59 -4.51 -1.08 -6.33
CA PHE A 59 -3.46 -1.68 -7.16
C PHE A 59 -4.04 -2.45 -8.35
N ASN A 60 -5.04 -3.32 -8.16
CA ASN A 60 -5.67 -4.04 -9.27
C ASN A 60 -6.34 -3.12 -10.31
N LYS A 61 -6.80 -1.93 -9.89
CA LYS A 61 -7.41 -0.94 -10.78
C LYS A 61 -6.38 -0.25 -11.69
N HIS A 62 -5.15 -0.04 -11.21
CA HIS A 62 -4.10 0.67 -11.96
C HIS A 62 -3.05 -0.28 -12.56
N ILE A 63 -2.84 -1.44 -11.94
CA ILE A 63 -1.84 -2.43 -12.30
C ILE A 63 -2.55 -3.67 -12.84
N HIS A 64 -2.77 -3.69 -14.16
CA HIS A 64 -3.35 -4.85 -14.85
C HIS A 64 -2.31 -5.91 -15.22
N ASN A 65 -1.08 -5.49 -15.49
CA ASN A 65 0.05 -6.37 -15.78
C ASN A 65 1.29 -5.90 -15.02
N ILE A 66 2.13 -6.87 -14.66
CA ILE A 66 3.39 -6.66 -13.92
C ILE A 66 4.55 -6.82 -14.89
N ASP A 67 4.72 -5.77 -15.67
CA ASP A 67 5.69 -5.66 -16.76
C ASP A 67 6.90 -4.80 -16.39
N THR A 68 6.88 -4.16 -15.22
CA THR A 68 7.96 -3.28 -14.74
C THR A 68 8.49 -3.69 -13.38
N ASP A 69 9.78 -3.38 -13.15
CA ASP A 69 10.49 -3.66 -11.90
C ASP A 69 9.82 -2.99 -10.69
N TRP A 70 9.32 -1.76 -10.84
CA TRP A 70 8.66 -1.06 -9.74
C TRP A 70 7.35 -1.74 -9.32
N LYS A 71 6.60 -2.35 -10.24
CA LYS A 71 5.37 -3.11 -9.92
C LYS A 71 5.69 -4.39 -9.17
N LEU A 72 6.79 -5.07 -9.52
CA LEU A 72 7.30 -6.23 -8.78
C LEU A 72 7.71 -5.81 -7.36
N LYS A 73 8.47 -4.73 -7.22
CA LYS A 73 8.85 -4.17 -5.91
C LYS A 73 7.63 -3.78 -5.07
N LEU A 74 6.64 -3.16 -5.68
CA LEU A 74 5.38 -2.79 -5.04
C LEU A 74 4.67 -4.04 -4.49
N LEU A 75 4.53 -5.09 -5.30
CA LEU A 75 3.96 -6.36 -4.84
C LEU A 75 4.75 -7.01 -3.72
N LYS A 76 6.08 -6.96 -3.75
CA LYS A 76 6.93 -7.48 -2.66
C LYS A 76 6.67 -6.76 -1.35
N ILE A 77 6.62 -5.43 -1.40
CA ILE A 77 6.27 -4.58 -0.25
C ILE A 77 4.87 -4.94 0.26
N PHE A 78 3.89 -5.05 -0.64
CA PHE A 78 2.51 -5.34 -0.28
C PHE A 78 2.32 -6.74 0.31
N ASN A 79 2.89 -7.78 -0.30
CA ASN A 79 2.75 -9.18 0.11
C ASN A 79 3.72 -9.61 1.23
N ASN A 80 4.58 -8.72 1.72
CA ASN A 80 5.66 -9.07 2.66
C ASN A 80 6.54 -10.23 2.14
N SER A 81 6.76 -10.30 0.83
CA SER A 81 7.55 -11.35 0.21
C SER A 81 8.89 -10.74 -0.22
N GLU A 82 9.95 -11.02 0.55
CA GLU A 82 11.34 -10.72 0.15
C GLU A 82 11.79 -11.59 -1.04
#